data_AF-A0A831SPN6-F1
#
_entry.id   AF-A0A831SPN6-F1
#
_cell.length_a   1.000
_cell.length_b   1.000
_cell.length_c   1.000
_cell.angle_alpha   90.00
_cell.angle_beta   90.00
_cell.angle_gamma   90.00
#
_symmetry.space_group_name_H-M   'P 1'
#
loop_
_entity.id
_entity.type
_entity.pdbx_description
1 polymer ?
#
loop_
_entity_poly.entity_id
_entity_poly.type
_entity_poly.pdbx_seq_one_letter_code
_entity_poly.pdbx_strand_id
1 'polypeptide(L)' 'PKKRAKAIVEATTHYDDPKIIAQVSEGLGEAMKGIEISQIEAAARMQDRGW' A
#
# COMPACT_ATOMS: atom_id res chain seq x y z
N PRO A 1 10.74 0.82 9.03
CA PRO A 1 10.18 2.19 8.86
C PRO A 1 10.93 3.06 7.82
N LYS A 2 12.21 3.39 8.03
CA LYS A 2 12.97 4.30 7.14
C LYS A 2 13.09 3.79 5.69
N LYS A 3 13.37 2.50 5.50
CA LYS A 3 13.46 1.87 4.17
C LYS A 3 12.13 1.96 3.39
N ARG A 4 11.02 1.60 4.03
CA ARG A 4 9.67 1.70 3.45
C ARG A 4 9.29 3.13 3.09
N ALA A 5 9.59 4.11 3.95
CA ALA A 5 9.32 5.52 3.65
C ALA A 5 10.09 5.99 2.41
N LYS A 6 11.38 5.66 2.30
CA LYS A 6 12.18 5.99 1.12
C LYS A 6 11.62 5.35 -0.16
N ALA A 7 11.27 4.07 -0.10
CA ALA A 7 10.69 3.36 -1.24
C ALA A 7 9.35 3.97 -1.70
N ILE A 8 8.48 4.41 -0.78
CA ILE A 8 7.22 5.07 -1.14
C ILE A 8 7.48 6.38 -1.90
N VAL A 9 8.43 7.19 -1.44
CA VAL A 9 8.77 8.46 -2.09
C VAL A 9 9.36 8.23 -3.49
N GLU A 10 10.29 7.30 -3.63
CA GLU A 10 10.89 6.95 -4.92
C GLU A 10 9.85 6.36 -5.88
N ALA A 11 9.00 5.44 -5.40
CA ALA A 11 7.93 4.86 -6.19
C ALA A 11 6.89 5.90 -6.66
N THR A 12 6.57 6.89 -5.81
CA THR A 12 5.65 7.97 -6.19
C THR A 12 6.27 8.90 -7.22
N THR A 13 7.59 9.14 -7.12
CA THR A 13 8.33 10.01 -8.04
C THR A 13 8.46 9.37 -9.43
N HIS A 14 8.66 8.05 -9.48
CA HIS A 14 8.91 7.28 -10.70
C HIS A 14 7.77 6.29 -10.99
N TYR A 15 6.52 6.74 -10.83
CA TYR A 15 5.35 5.87 -10.89
C TYR A 15 5.15 5.19 -12.25
N ASP A 16 5.76 5.71 -13.31
CA ASP A 16 5.68 5.22 -14.69
C ASP A 16 6.87 4.34 -15.12
N ASP A 17 7.93 4.24 -14.32
CA ASP A 17 9.08 3.38 -14.60
C ASP A 17 8.98 2.04 -13.85
N PRO A 18 8.59 0.94 -14.54
CA PRO A 18 8.42 -0.36 -13.90
C PRO A 18 9.73 -0.94 -13.34
N LYS A 19 10.89 -0.55 -13.87
CA LYS A 19 12.19 -1.04 -13.36
C LYS A 19 12.49 -0.45 -12.00
N ILE A 20 12.27 0.86 -11.84
CA ILE A 20 12.48 1.55 -10.56
C ILE A 20 11.50 1.01 -9.52
N ILE A 21 10.23 0.84 -9.88
CA ILE A 21 9.19 0.30 -8.98
C ILE A 21 9.56 -1.11 -8.47
N ALA A 22 10.07 -1.98 -9.34
CA ALA A 22 10.52 -3.30 -8.94
C ALA A 22 11.68 -3.20 -7.94
N GLN A 23 12.71 -2.41 -8.25
CA GLN A 23 13.89 -2.24 -7.41
C GLN A 23 13.57 -1.69 -6.02
N VAL A 24 12.73 -0.65 -5.92
CA VAL A 24 12.40 -0.03 -4.63
C VAL A 24 11.46 -0.89 -3.77
N SER A 25 10.77 -1.85 -4.38
CA SER A 25 9.88 -2.79 -3.69
C SER A 25 10.63 -3.95 -3.02
N GLU A 26 11.91 -4.15 -3.34
CA GLU A 26 12.74 -5.21 -2.77
C GLU A 26 13.16 -4.96 -1.31
N GLY A 27 13.23 -6.04 -0.53
CA GLY A 27 13.82 -5.98 0.83
C GLY A 27 13.07 -5.09 1.83
N LEU A 28 11.82 -4.72 1.56
CA LEU A 28 10.98 -3.89 2.44
C LEU A 28 10.41 -4.64 3.65
N GLY A 29 10.60 -5.96 3.71
CA GLY A 29 10.01 -6.85 4.72
C GLY A 29 8.51 -7.04 4.51
N GLU A 30 7.85 -7.67 5.48
CA GLU A 30 6.43 -7.99 5.39
C GLU A 30 5.55 -6.75 5.37
N ALA A 31 4.57 -6.73 4.48
CA ALA A 31 3.55 -5.69 4.43
C ALA A 31 2.72 -5.68 5.73
N MET A 32 2.15 -4.52 6.06
CA MET A 32 1.20 -4.47 7.17
C MET A 32 -0.06 -5.27 6.78
N LYS A 33 -0.59 -6.04 7.73
CA LYS A 33 -1.79 -6.84 7.51
C LYS A 33 -2.99 -5.92 7.28
N GLY A 34 -3.63 -6.05 6.12
CA GLY A 34 -4.91 -5.41 5.84
C GLY A 34 -6.05 -6.09 6.61
N ILE A 35 -7.11 -5.33 6.89
CA ILE A 35 -8.37 -5.85 7.40
C ILE A 35 -9.28 -6.10 6.20
N GLU A 36 -9.89 -7.28 6.13
CA GLU A 36 -10.79 -7.63 5.04
C GLU A 36 -12.14 -6.92 5.23
N ILE A 37 -12.79 -6.50 4.14
CA ILE A 37 -13.97 -5.63 4.17
C ILE A 37 -15.17 -6.22 4.94
N SER A 38 -15.38 -7.53 4.88
CA SER A 38 -16.44 -8.21 5.64
C SER A 38 -16.19 -8.20 7.16
N GLN A 39 -14.94 -8.03 7.59
CA GLN A 39 -14.55 -7.91 9.01
C GLN A 39 -14.59 -6.47 9.53
N ILE A 40 -14.73 -5.47 8.65
CA ILE A 40 -14.85 -4.07 9.05
C ILE A 40 -16.28 -3.82 9.54
N GLU A 41 -16.44 -3.29 10.75
CA GLU A 41 -17.73 -2.84 11.30
C GLU A 41 -18.39 -1.80 10.39
N ALA A 42 -19.71 -1.84 10.24
CA ALA A 42 -20.44 -0.96 9.31
C ALA A 42 -20.12 0.54 9.55
N ALA A 43 -20.01 0.96 10.81
CA ALA A 43 -19.66 2.34 11.18
C ALA A 43 -18.23 2.77 10.81
N ALA A 44 -17.33 1.82 10.59
CA ALA A 44 -15.94 2.07 10.19
C ALA A 44 -15.73 1.96 8.67
N ARG A 45 -16.76 1.57 7.91
CA ARG A 45 -16.71 1.53 6.44
C ARG A 45 -16.90 2.94 5.88
N MET A 46 -16.07 3.33 4.93
CA MET A 46 -16.20 4.61 4.23
C MET A 46 -17.40 4.65 3.27
N GLN A 47 -17.88 3.48 2.83
CA GLN A 47 -19.08 3.31 2.01
C GLN A 47 -19.67 1.92 2.26
N ASP A 48 -21.00 1.81 2.27
CA ASP A 48 -21.68 0.52 2.19
C ASP A 48 -21.61 -0.07 0.79
N ARG A 49 -21.53 -1.40 0.68
CA ARG A 49 -21.39 -2.08 -0.61
C ARG A 49 -22.73 -2.04 -1.36
N GLY A 50 -22.91 -1.03 -2.21
CA GLY A 50 -24.08 -0.89 -3.08
C GLY A 50 -24.26 0.57 -3.51
N TRP A 51 -24.56 0.78 -4.79
CA TRP A 51 -25.36 1.92 -5.23
C TRP A 51 -26.82 1.59 -4.90
#